data_AF-A0A931R7Z9-F1
#
_entry.id   AF-A0A931R7Z9-F1
#
_cell.length_a   1.000
_cell.length_b   1.000
_cell.length_c   1.000
_cell.angle_alpha   90.00
_cell.angle_beta   90.00
_cell.angle_gamma   90.00
#
_symmetry.space_group_name_H-M   'P 1'
#
loop_
_entity.id
_entity.type
_entity.pdbx_description
1 polymer ?
#
loop_
_entity_poly.entity_id
_entity_poly.type
_entity_poly.pdbx_seq_one_letter_code
_entity_poly.pdbx_strand_id
1 'polypeptide(L)' 'DAYMYDYYVTMIEDCSAAYEAKLHLGTLENMRRHFGLVASSSEIIETWRGLDKAAGL' A
#
# COMPACT_ATOMS: atom_id res chain seq x y z
N ASP A 1 6.33 -11.29 7.99
CA ASP A 1 6.22 -11.34 6.52
C ASP A 1 4.75 -11.50 6.21
N ALA A 2 4.08 -10.44 5.76
CA ALA A 2 2.63 -10.49 5.57
C ALA A 2 2.24 -11.40 4.39
N TYR A 3 3.13 -11.54 3.39
CA TYR A 3 2.93 -12.41 2.24
C TYR A 3 2.94 -13.88 2.64
N MET A 4 3.90 -14.30 3.47
CA MET A 4 4.00 -15.70 3.93
C MET A 4 2.84 -16.13 4.87
N TYR A 5 2.07 -15.16 5.37
CA TYR A 5 0.90 -15.41 6.21
C TYR A 5 -0.43 -15.16 5.48
N ASP A 6 -0.41 -15.07 4.14
CA ASP A 6 -1.59 -14.89 3.28
C ASP A 6 -2.46 -13.67 3.64
N TYR A 7 -1.86 -12.61 4.16
CA TYR A 7 -2.58 -11.35 4.37
C TYR A 7 -2.74 -10.58 3.06
N TYR A 8 -3.84 -9.83 2.93
CA TYR A 8 -3.94 -8.79 1.93
C TYR A 8 -3.00 -7.64 2.29
N VAL A 9 -1.96 -7.42 1.48
CA VAL A 9 -0.91 -6.43 1.72
C VAL A 9 -1.09 -5.22 0.81
N THR A 10 -1.02 -4.02 1.41
CA THR A 10 -0.94 -2.75 0.69
C THR A 10 0.27 -1.96 1.19
N MET A 11 1.15 -1.57 0.29
CA MET A 11 2.30 -0.70 0.55
C MET A 11 1.97 0.76 0.24
N ILE A 12 2.31 1.67 1.15
CA ILE A 12 2.04 3.10 0.98
C ILE A 12 3.30 3.80 0.46
N GLU A 13 3.30 4.24 -0.79
CA GLU A 13 4.52 4.70 -1.47
C GLU A 13 5.04 6.04 -0.96
N ASP A 14 4.16 6.98 -0.67
CA ASP A 14 4.48 8.34 -0.22
C ASP A 14 4.71 8.46 1.30
N CYS A 15 4.55 7.35 2.03
CA CYS A 15 4.83 7.24 3.47
C CYS A 15 5.99 6.28 3.76
N SER A 16 6.74 5.88 2.73
CA SER A 16 7.89 4.99 2.85
C SER A 16 9.06 5.53 2.04
N ALA A 17 10.27 5.13 2.41
CA ALA A 17 11.49 5.58 1.73
C ALA A 17 12.53 4.46 1.71
N ALA A 18 13.44 4.53 0.74
CA ALA A 18 14.68 3.77 0.73
C ALA A 18 15.86 4.75 0.63
N TYR A 19 17.07 4.25 0.92
CA TYR A 19 18.29 5.05 0.85
C TYR A 19 18.54 5.66 -0.55
N GLU A 20 18.17 4.94 -1.61
CA GLU A 20 18.25 5.41 -3.00
C GLU A 20 16.91 5.31 -3.71
N ALA A 21 16.61 6.30 -4.57
CA ALA A 21 15.37 6.34 -5.34
C ALA A 21 15.18 5.10 -6.23
N LYS A 22 16.26 4.61 -6.86
CA LYS A 22 16.21 3.40 -7.69
C LYS A 22 15.77 2.16 -6.90
N LEU A 23 16.24 2.03 -5.66
CA LEU A 23 15.88 0.92 -4.79
C LEU A 23 14.43 1.03 -4.32
N HIS A 24 13.98 2.25 -3.99
CA HIS A 24 12.58 2.51 -3.63
C HIS A 24 11.63 2.12 -4.78
N LEU A 25 11.87 2.65 -5.98
CA LEU A 25 11.05 2.37 -7.16
C LEU A 25 11.08 0.88 -7.55
N GLY A 26 12.26 0.25 -7.51
CA GLY A 26 12.39 -1.19 -7.78
C GLY A 26 11.63 -2.05 -6.76
N THR A 27 11.59 -1.63 -5.50
CA THR A 27 10.81 -2.31 -4.45
C THR A 27 9.31 -2.15 -4.68
N LEU A 28 8.84 -0.94 -5.00
CA LEU A 28 7.42 -0.70 -5.31
C LEU A 28 6.96 -1.52 -6.53
N GLU A 29 7.81 -1.65 -7.56
CA GLU A 29 7.52 -2.50 -8.71
C GLU A 29 7.40 -3.98 -8.32
N ASN A 30 8.29 -4.48 -7.47
CA ASN A 30 8.18 -5.83 -6.95
C ASN A 30 6.91 -6.04 -6.12
N MET A 31 6.53 -5.06 -5.30
CA MET A 31 5.28 -5.11 -4.53
C MET A 31 4.07 -5.28 -5.44
N ARG A 32 3.94 -4.40 -6.46
CA ARG A 32 2.83 -4.44 -7.44
C ARG A 32 2.73 -5.76 -8.18
N ARG A 33 3.86 -6.39 -8.51
CA ARG A 33 3.90 -7.62 -9.31
C ARG A 33 3.67 -8.89 -8.51
N HIS A 34 4.14 -8.95 -7.26
CA HIS A 34 4.30 -10.23 -6.58
C HIS A 34 3.71 -10.28 -5.17
N PHE A 35 3.60 -9.16 -4.46
CA PHE A 35 3.33 -9.18 -3.02
C PHE A 35 2.01 -8.51 -2.61
N GLY A 36 1.48 -7.60 -3.42
CA GLY A 36 0.22 -6.93 -3.10
C GLY A 36 0.00 -5.63 -3.87
N LEU A 37 -0.76 -4.73 -3.26
CA LEU A 37 -1.07 -3.42 -3.83
C LEU A 37 -0.04 -2.37 -3.41
N VAL A 38 0.10 -1.34 -4.24
CA VAL A 38 0.78 -0.10 -3.87
C VAL A 38 -0.23 1.04 -4.03
N ALA A 39 -0.34 1.89 -3.01
CA ALA A 39 -1.25 3.02 -2.97
C ALA A 39 -0.57 4.27 -2.40
N SER A 40 -1.13 5.43 -2.67
CA SER A 40 -0.81 6.69 -1.99
C SER A 40 -1.55 6.81 -0.66
N SER A 41 -1.02 7.60 0.26
CA SER A 41 -1.68 7.91 1.53
C SER A 41 -3.04 8.58 1.33
N SER A 42 -3.18 9.42 0.29
CA SER A 42 -4.46 10.03 -0.08
C SER A 42 -5.51 9.00 -0.46
N GLU A 43 -5.18 8.01 -1.28
CA GLU A 43 -6.12 6.95 -1.68
C GLU A 43 -6.60 6.14 -0.47
N ILE A 44 -5.70 5.85 0.47
CA ILE A 44 -6.05 5.14 1.72
C ILE A 44 -7.03 5.96 2.56
N ILE A 45 -6.73 7.23 2.79
CA ILE A 45 -7.56 8.13 3.60
C ILE A 45 -8.95 8.30 2.97
N GLU A 46 -9.03 8.53 1.66
CA GLU A 46 -10.29 8.68 0.95
C GLU A 46 -11.13 7.39 0.99
N THR A 47 -10.48 6.24 0.78
CA THR A 47 -11.14 4.94 0.88
C THR A 47 -11.75 4.73 2.26
N TRP A 48 -10.99 4.98 3.33
CA TRP A 48 -11.48 4.80 4.70
C TRP A 48 -12.60 5.77 5.07
N ARG A 49 -12.53 7.03 4.65
CA ARG A 49 -13.64 7.99 4.79
C ARG A 49 -14.91 7.53 4.05
N GLY A 50 -14.74 6.80 2.95
CA GLY A 50 -15.84 6.18 2.22
C GLY A 50 -16.47 4.99 2.94
N LEU A 51 -15.67 4.23 3.71
CA LEU A 51 -16.14 3.07 4.46
C LEU A 51 -17.09 3.46 5.60
N ASP A 52 -16.83 4.55 6.32
CA ASP A 52 -17.75 5.03 7.37
C ASP A 52 -19.16 5.26 6.81
N LYS A 53 -19.24 5.86 5.62
CA LYS A 53 -20.51 6.11 4.91
C LYS A 53 -21.19 4.84 4.43
N ALA A 54 -20.43 3.83 4.04
CA ALA A 54 -20.95 2.55 3.55
C ALA A 54 -21.38 1.62 4.71
N ALA A 55 -20.73 1.74 5.87
CA ALA A 55 -21.01 0.96 7.08
C ALA A 55 -22.19 1.49 7.90
N GLY A 56 -22.73 2.67 7.57
CA GLY A 56 -23.88 3.28 8.25
C GLY A 56 -23.60 3.73 9.69
N LEU A 57 -22.34 4.06 9.99
CA LEU A 57 -21.91 4.64 11.28
C LEU A 57 -21.84 6.17 11.22
#